data_AF-A0A7C0YEM3-F1
#
_entry.id   AF-A0A7C0YEM3-F1
#
_cell.length_a   1.000
_cell.length_b   1.000
_cell.length_c   1.000
_cell.angle_alpha   90.00
_cell.angle_beta   90.00
_cell.angle_gamma   90.00
#
_symmetry.space_group_name_H-M   'P 1'
#
loop_
_entity.id
_entity.type
_entity.pdbx_description
1 polymer ?
#
loop_
_entity_poly.entity_id
_entity_poly.type
_entity_poly.pdbx_seq_one_letter_code
_entity_poly.pdbx_strand_id
1 'polypeptide(L)'
;MLIYKTVEVLMRITVHLPDKLAAEIRALAQSEGVSVSRFMAKSLQQYIRENRKRKHAQRILALAGKAKVSENALELLEKGRRDDRI
;
A
#
# COMPACT_ATOMS: atom_id res chain seq x y z
N MET A 1 30.42 -12.72 -3.39
CA MET A 1 29.22 -12.20 -2.68
C MET A 1 28.92 -10.81 -3.23
N LEU A 2 28.07 -10.71 -4.26
CA LEU A 2 27.68 -9.41 -4.81
C LEU A 2 26.69 -8.75 -3.84
N ILE A 3 27.08 -7.64 -3.24
CA ILE A 3 26.17 -6.76 -2.51
C ILE A 3 25.37 -6.01 -3.58
N TYR A 4 24.12 -6.41 -3.83
CA TYR A 4 23.19 -5.61 -4.61
C TYR A 4 22.94 -4.31 -3.86
N LYS A 5 23.74 -3.29 -4.17
CA LYS A 5 23.50 -1.93 -3.72
C LYS A 5 22.17 -1.52 -4.35
N THR A 6 21.11 -1.43 -3.54
CA THR A 6 19.81 -0.92 -3.99
C THR A 6 20.08 0.44 -4.65
N VAL A 7 19.90 0.53 -5.96
CA VAL A 7 20.02 1.79 -6.68
C VAL A 7 18.82 2.62 -6.25
N GLU A 8 19.01 3.54 -5.31
CA GLU A 8 18.00 4.56 -5.03
C GLU A 8 17.84 5.41 -6.30
N VAL A 9 16.77 5.18 -7.05
CA VAL A 9 16.41 6.02 -8.18
C VAL A 9 15.95 7.36 -7.61
N LEU A 10 16.79 8.38 -7.73
CA LEU A 10 16.47 9.73 -7.31
C LEU A 10 15.50 10.37 -8.30
N MET A 11 14.25 10.54 -7.89
CA MET A 11 13.21 11.25 -8.64
C MET A 11 12.95 12.62 -8.01
N ARG A 12 12.99 13.69 -8.81
CA ARG A 12 12.63 15.05 -8.38
C ARG A 12 11.25 15.42 -8.91
N ILE A 13 10.40 15.93 -8.03
CA ILE A 13 9.07 16.43 -8.37
C ILE A 13 8.97 17.87 -7.89
N THR A 14 8.47 18.76 -8.75
CA THR A 14 8.09 20.14 -8.38
C THR A 14 6.57 20.23 -8.44
N VAL A 15 5.96 20.71 -7.37
CA VAL A 15 4.50 20.85 -7.25
C VAL A 15 4.15 22.27 -6.82
N HIS A 16 3.01 22.76 -7.29
CA HIS A 16 2.40 23.96 -6.75
C HIS A 16 1.54 23.58 -5.55
N LEU A 17 1.76 24.22 -4.40
CA LEU A 17 0.99 24.01 -3.18
C LEU A 17 0.39 25.35 -2.74
N PRO A 18 -0.88 25.39 -2.33
CA PRO A 18 -1.43 26.57 -1.68
C PRO A 18 -0.59 26.96 -0.46
N ASP A 19 -0.36 28.26 -0.26
CA ASP A 19 0.54 28.75 0.80
C ASP A 19 0.18 28.24 2.19
N LYS A 20 -1.13 28.17 2.49
CA LYS A 20 -1.64 27.63 3.75
C LYS A 20 -1.19 26.18 3.98
N LEU A 21 -1.31 25.34 2.95
CA LEU A 21 -0.89 23.94 3.01
C LEU A 21 0.63 23.83 3.14
N ALA A 22 1.39 24.67 2.44
CA ALA A 22 2.84 24.70 2.57
C ALA A 22 3.28 25.09 3.99
N ALA A 23 2.57 26.01 4.65
CA ALA A 23 2.83 26.39 6.04
C ALA A 23 2.51 25.24 7.01
N GLU A 24 1.36 24.58 6.83
CA GLU A 24 0.95 23.42 7.64
C GLU A 24 1.97 22.28 7.53
N ILE A 25 2.43 21.94 6.32
CA ILE A 25 3.44 20.91 6.09
C ILE A 25 4.74 21.23 6.85
N ARG A 26 5.19 22.50 6.82
CA ARG A 26 6.40 22.91 7.54
C ARG A 26 6.24 22.78 9.04
N ALA A 27 5.10 23.20 9.58
CA ALA A 27 4.80 23.09 11.00
C ALA A 27 4.76 21.62 11.47
N LEU A 28 4.10 20.75 10.70
CA LEU A 28 4.04 19.31 10.98
C LEU A 28 5.43 18.67 10.94
N ALA A 29 6.20 18.93 9.88
CA ALA A 29 7.57 18.43 9.76
C ALA A 29 8.45 18.87 10.95
N GLN A 30 8.33 20.14 11.36
CA GLN A 30 9.02 20.69 12.52
C GLN A 30 8.58 19.99 13.82
N SER A 31 7.28 19.79 14.02
CA SER A 31 6.74 19.10 15.20
C SER A 31 7.21 17.65 15.32
N GLU A 32 7.45 16.99 14.19
CA GLU A 32 8.01 15.63 14.12
C GLU A 32 9.55 15.60 14.18
N GLY A 33 10.21 16.76 14.20
CA GLY A 33 11.67 16.86 14.21
C GLY A 33 12.34 16.34 12.93
N VAL A 34 11.66 16.42 11.78
CA VAL A 34 12.17 15.94 10.48
C VAL A 34 12.19 17.03 9.41
N SER A 35 12.96 16.82 8.34
CA SER A 35 12.93 17.72 7.19
C SER A 35 11.60 17.62 6.43
N VAL A 36 11.21 18.71 5.78
CA VAL A 36 10.01 18.76 4.91
C VAL A 36 10.05 17.65 3.86
N SER A 37 11.19 17.42 3.22
CA SER A 37 11.32 16.37 2.20
C SER A 37 11.07 14.97 2.77
N ARG A 38 11.59 14.68 3.99
CA ARG A 38 11.38 13.39 4.66
C ARG A 38 9.93 13.21 5.09
N PHE A 39 9.32 14.26 5.63
CA PHE A 39 7.90 14.28 5.96
C PHE A 39 7.05 13.98 4.70
N MET A 40 7.26 14.74 3.62
CA MET A 40 6.52 14.56 2.36
C MET A 40 6.69 13.15 1.76
N ALA A 41 7.91 12.61 1.77
CA ALA A 41 8.17 11.26 1.29
C ALA A 41 7.39 10.20 2.09
N LYS A 42 7.40 10.30 3.43
CA LYS A 42 6.63 9.42 4.32
C LYS A 42 5.13 9.54 4.08
N SER A 43 4.61 10.77 4.04
CA SER A 43 3.18 11.03 3.83
C SER A 43 2.70 10.50 2.47
N LEU A 44 3.49 10.69 1.41
CA LEU A 44 3.17 10.18 0.08
C LEU A 44 3.19 8.64 0.06
N GLN A 45 4.18 8.01 0.69
CA GLN A 45 4.25 6.55 0.80
C GLN A 45 3.03 5.99 1.54
N GLN A 46 2.64 6.62 2.65
CA GLN A 46 1.46 6.23 3.41
C GLN A 46 0.18 6.38 2.57
N TYR A 47 -0.01 7.52 1.92
CA TYR A 47 -1.15 7.77 1.06
C TYR A 47 -1.28 6.70 -0.05
N ILE A 48 -0.18 6.38 -0.74
CA ILE A 48 -0.18 5.35 -1.79
C ILE A 48 -0.57 3.98 -1.20
N ARG A 49 -0.02 3.61 -0.04
CA ARG A 49 -0.34 2.34 0.63
C ARG A 49 -1.81 2.27 1.00
N GLU A 50 -2.36 3.33 1.59
CA GLU A 50 -3.78 3.39 1.96
C GLU A 50 -4.70 3.36 0.73
N ASN A 51 -4.36 4.11 -0.32
CA ASN A 51 -5.13 4.12 -1.56
C ASN A 51 -5.16 2.73 -2.21
N ARG A 52 -4.03 2.00 -2.22
CA ARG A 52 -3.99 0.61 -2.70
C ARG A 52 -4.89 -0.28 -1.85
N LYS A 53 -4.81 -0.21 -0.52
CA LYS A 53 -5.68 -0.97 0.39
C LYS A 53 -7.17 -0.73 0.10
N ARG A 54 -7.58 0.53 -0.07
CA ARG A 54 -8.97 0.90 -0.39
C ARG A 54 -9.43 0.32 -1.72
N LYS A 55 -8.60 0.42 -2.77
CA LYS A 55 -8.92 -0.18 -4.08
C LYS A 55 -9.05 -1.71 -4.01
N HIS A 56 -8.18 -2.37 -3.26
CA HIS A 56 -8.30 -3.82 -3.05
C HIS A 56 -9.55 -4.19 -2.27
N ALA A 57 -9.86 -3.46 -1.18
CA ALA A 57 -11.07 -3.68 -0.41
C ALA A 57 -12.33 -3.53 -1.29
N GLN A 58 -12.39 -2.50 -2.13
CA GLN A 58 -13.49 -2.31 -3.08
C GLN A 58 -13.61 -3.46 -4.08
N ARG A 59 -12.49 -3.96 -4.61
CA ARG A 59 -12.49 -5.14 -5.50
C ARG A 59 -13.02 -6.39 -4.79
N ILE A 60 -12.60 -6.63 -3.55
CA ILE A 60 -13.08 -7.76 -2.75
C ILE A 60 -14.57 -7.61 -2.45
N LEU A 61 -15.02 -6.42 -2.03
CA LEU A 61 -16.43 -6.12 -1.81
C LEU A 61 -17.27 -6.31 -3.08
N ALA A 62 -16.74 -5.94 -4.25
CA ALA A 62 -17.42 -6.17 -5.53
C ALA A 62 -17.56 -7.65 -5.89
N LEU A 63 -16.69 -8.51 -5.36
CA LEU A 63 -16.75 -9.97 -5.50
C LEU A 63 -17.61 -10.63 -4.42
N ALA A 64 -17.75 -9.99 -3.26
CA ALA A 64 -18.58 -10.47 -2.16
C ALA A 64 -20.04 -10.57 -2.62
N GLY A 65 -20.62 -11.77 -2.47
CA GLY A 65 -21.98 -12.08 -2.94
C GLY A 65 -22.12 -12.34 -4.44
N LYS A 66 -21.07 -12.12 -5.25
CA LYS A 66 -21.07 -12.46 -6.70
C LYS A 66 -20.27 -13.71 -7.03
N ALA A 67 -19.35 -14.11 -6.16
CA ALA A 67 -18.61 -15.35 -6.33
C ALA A 67 -19.57 -16.55 -6.16
N LYS A 68 -19.87 -17.24 -7.27
CA LYS A 68 -20.49 -18.56 -7.22
C LYS A 68 -19.45 -19.55 -6.71
N VAL A 69 -19.61 -19.99 -5.47
CA VAL A 69 -18.87 -21.12 -4.91
C VAL A 69 -19.51 -22.39 -5.47
N SER A 70 -18.70 -23.28 -6.02
CA SER A 70 -19.14 -24.62 -6.41
C SER A 70 -19.74 -25.34 -5.20
N GLU A 71 -20.86 -26.04 -5.36
CA GLU A 71 -21.47 -26.84 -4.28
C GLU A 71 -20.46 -27.84 -3.68
N ASN A 72 -19.52 -28.32 -4.49
CA ASN A 72 -18.52 -29.31 -4.10
C ASN A 72 -17.19 -28.67 -3.68
N ALA A 73 -17.12 -27.34 -3.52
CA ALA A 73 -15.88 -26.63 -3.24
C ALA A 73 -15.23 -27.09 -1.93
N LEU A 74 -16.02 -27.38 -0.89
CA LEU A 74 -15.52 -27.85 0.39
C LEU A 74 -14.89 -29.25 0.27
N GLU A 75 -15.54 -30.15 -0.47
CA GLU A 75 -15.06 -31.52 -0.66
C GLU A 75 -13.72 -31.54 -1.43
N LEU A 76 -13.59 -30.68 -2.45
CA LEU A 76 -12.35 -30.53 -3.22
C LEU A 76 -11.20 -29.96 -2.36
N LEU A 77 -11.49 -29.00 -1.48
CA LEU A 77 -10.49 -28.44 -0.56
C LEU A 77 -10.02 -29.48 0.47
N GLU A 78 -10.94 -30.24 1.05
CA GLU A 78 -10.61 -31.31 2.01
C GLU A 78 -9.87 -32.48 1.35
N LYS A 79 -10.15 -32.77 0.08
CA LYS A 79 -9.37 -33.75 -0.70
C LYS A 79 -7.91 -33.29 -0.85
N GLY A 80 -7.67 -32.07 -1.33
CA GLY A 80 -6.30 -31.53 -1.47
C GLY A 80 -5.54 -31.49 -0.13
N ARG A 81 -6.21 -31.13 0.96
CA ARG A 81 -5.59 -31.07 2.30
C ARG A 81 -5.14 -32.44 2.84
N ARG A 82 -5.78 -33.51 2.37
CA ARG A 82 -5.40 -34.90 2.70
C ARG A 82 -4.25 -35.38 1.81
N ASP A 83 -4.26 -34.99 0.54
CA ASP A 83 -3.21 -35.35 -0.42
C ASP A 83 -1.86 -34.68 -0.05
N ASP A 84 -1.86 -33.46 0.48
CA ASP A 84 -0.64 -32.75 0.95
C ASP A 84 -0.02 -33.34 2.23
N ARG A 85 -0.68 -34.29 2.89
CA ARG A 85 -0.23 -34.92 4.15
C ARG A 85 0.44 -36.28 3.96
N ILE A 86 0.61 -36.73 2.71
CA ILE A 86 1.22 -38.00 2.32
C ILE A 86 2.61 -37.72 1.75
#